data_AF-A0A8S3UF95-F1
#
_entry.id   AF-A0A8S3UF95-F1
#
_cell.length_a   1.000
_cell.length_b   1.000
_cell.length_c   1.000
_cell.angle_alpha   90.00
_cell.angle_beta   90.00
_cell.angle_gamma   90.00
#
_symmetry.space_group_name_H-M   'P 1'
#
loop_
_entity.id
_entity.type
_entity.pdbx_description
1 polymer ?
#
loop_
_entity_poly.entity_id
_entity_poly.type
_entity_poly.pdbx_seq_one_letter_code
_entity_poly.pdbx_strand_id
1 'polypeptide(L)'
;MCERFYQCKNCRKILCRQKRSPEQHTCGEWRCKNCFEYHIGTHWCYQRKTLKDTTKKEPRKYFFYDFETTQNEKMSCEEGYAPNVPCGKSCTDRDRYERCKTCKICENCNQSWCGLAEHKVNYAVLQSTCVICENVELTADSKCNTCGSRCDKCRIFKKNTTTLPCESSCGYRQRVFKGEDVPYEFCSQIMTPHYKNTVLIAHNAKGFDNYPVLNALIEHHSVKPNKIIFNGSKIVYMHVSKNLDLTFLDSINFIGNEICRKFPSVSVYRNYKRLLSTSVQHEKKKTSLIRPQPEAYYYGIEYMGEEEANTFWKWYNSNKSKTFDFQSEMYKYCVSDVDILRRGCMQFRKIMMEVTSVSNEKITEGIDPYDYVTIASACQAIYRQLFLEEEYETVVFSMDVLPATHTIEQRQHISMTKHSMNELYYLTRKKERELIRLGYKYVCIWEHEFHHQLDLDDPMRLRINVLYPSVNKYGKYPVGHPVIITSDFEDISNYFGVAKVKVLPNRHLFHPVLPYVSNGKLKFHSVNNVQITKTKMTVPVQMKKELLSELGVLQS
;
A
#
# COMPACT_ATOMS: atom_id res chain seq x y z
N MET A 1 -24.65 -2.05 29.34
CA MET A 1 -24.89 -1.85 27.89
C MET A 1 -25.66 -0.56 27.68
N CYS A 2 -25.47 0.18 26.57
CA CYS A 2 -26.00 1.54 26.39
C CYS A 2 -27.04 1.64 25.26
N GLU A 3 -27.62 2.83 25.06
CA GLU A 3 -28.61 3.13 24.00
C GLU A 3 -28.12 2.84 22.57
N ARG A 4 -26.81 2.70 22.37
CA ARG A 4 -26.21 2.47 21.04
C ARG A 4 -25.96 1.01 20.73
N PHE A 5 -25.76 0.18 21.75
CA PHE A 5 -25.36 -1.22 21.60
C PHE A 5 -26.28 -2.15 22.39
N TYR A 6 -26.75 -3.21 21.73
CA TYR A 6 -27.52 -4.30 22.32
C TYR A 6 -26.69 -5.59 22.28
N GLN A 7 -26.84 -6.48 23.25
CA GLN A 7 -26.11 -7.74 23.37
C GLN A 7 -27.20 -8.76 23.51
N CYS A 8 -27.27 -9.65 22.53
CA CYS A 8 -28.26 -10.71 22.54
C CYS A 8 -28.06 -11.58 23.79
N LYS A 9 -29.13 -11.80 24.55
CA LYS A 9 -29.09 -12.66 25.75
C LYS A 9 -28.76 -14.13 25.42
N ASN A 10 -29.13 -14.59 24.23
CA ASN A 10 -28.96 -15.98 23.81
C ASN A 10 -27.56 -16.22 23.22
N CYS A 11 -27.14 -15.46 22.20
CA CYS A 11 -25.86 -15.67 21.51
C CYS A 11 -24.72 -14.75 21.97
N ARG A 12 -24.96 -13.85 22.93
CA ARG A 12 -24.00 -12.86 23.47
C ARG A 12 -23.40 -11.89 22.43
N LYS A 13 -23.90 -11.89 21.19
CA LYS A 13 -23.45 -11.02 20.10
C LYS A 13 -23.83 -9.57 20.37
N ILE A 14 -22.89 -8.65 20.17
CA ILE A 14 -23.10 -7.20 20.32
C ILE A 14 -23.54 -6.62 18.97
N LEU A 15 -24.69 -5.96 18.96
CA LEU A 15 -25.35 -5.33 17.83
C LEU A 15 -25.35 -3.81 18.01
N CYS A 16 -25.12 -3.07 16.93
CA CYS A 16 -25.37 -1.63 16.90
C CYS A 16 -26.85 -1.39 16.56
N ARG A 17 -27.60 -0.75 17.46
CA ARG A 17 -29.05 -0.50 17.30
C ARG A 17 -29.40 0.32 16.06
N GLN A 18 -28.46 1.16 15.57
CA GLN A 18 -28.61 1.91 14.31
C GLN A 18 -28.53 1.02 13.06
N LYS A 19 -27.87 -0.14 13.14
CA LYS A 19 -27.63 -1.03 11.99
C LYS A 19 -28.57 -2.23 11.96
N ARG A 20 -29.01 -2.69 13.13
CA ARG A 20 -29.90 -3.83 13.29
C ARG A 20 -30.61 -3.69 14.63
N SER A 21 -31.94 -3.69 14.62
CA SER A 21 -32.71 -3.62 15.87
C SER A 21 -32.65 -4.98 16.60
N PRO A 22 -32.77 -5.00 17.94
CA PRO A 22 -32.80 -6.24 18.72
C PRO A 22 -33.91 -7.20 18.31
N GLU A 23 -35.05 -6.67 17.84
CA GLU A 23 -36.25 -7.44 17.47
C GLU A 23 -36.08 -8.15 16.12
N GLN A 24 -35.27 -7.57 15.21
CA GLN A 24 -34.97 -8.17 13.92
C GLN A 24 -33.81 -9.18 13.98
N HIS A 25 -33.11 -9.27 15.11
CA HIS A 25 -31.93 -10.11 15.25
C HIS A 25 -32.29 -11.58 15.47
N THR A 26 -31.75 -12.45 14.62
CA THR A 26 -31.80 -13.90 14.84
C THR A 26 -30.43 -14.45 15.25
N CYS A 27 -30.39 -15.31 16.27
CA CYS A 27 -29.14 -15.93 16.71
C CYS A 27 -28.51 -16.77 15.60
N GLY A 28 -27.18 -16.68 15.43
CA GLY A 28 -26.48 -17.33 14.33
C GLY A 28 -26.50 -16.55 13.01
N GLU A 29 -27.22 -15.43 12.93
CA GLU A 29 -27.20 -14.60 11.72
C GLU A 29 -25.84 -13.91 11.53
N TRP A 30 -25.44 -13.74 10.28
CA TRP A 30 -24.29 -12.93 9.87
C TRP A 30 -24.67 -12.10 8.65
N ARG A 31 -24.06 -10.91 8.53
CA ARG A 31 -24.33 -10.01 7.42
C ARG A 31 -23.37 -10.31 6.27
N CYS A 32 -23.90 -10.65 5.11
CA CYS A 32 -23.10 -10.86 3.91
C CYS A 32 -22.43 -9.57 3.47
N LYS A 33 -21.13 -9.63 3.12
CA LYS A 33 -20.37 -8.45 2.66
C LYS A 33 -20.66 -8.08 1.20
N ASN A 34 -21.33 -8.97 0.46
CA ASN A 34 -21.63 -8.77 -0.96
C ASN A 34 -23.04 -8.20 -1.17
N CYS A 35 -24.08 -8.87 -0.69
CA CYS A 35 -25.48 -8.40 -0.78
C CYS A 35 -25.93 -7.52 0.38
N PHE A 36 -25.13 -7.41 1.47
CA PHE A 36 -25.47 -6.63 2.66
C PHE A 36 -26.70 -7.09 3.45
N GLU A 37 -27.27 -8.25 3.11
CA GLU A 37 -28.37 -8.91 3.81
C GLU A 37 -27.86 -9.81 4.95
N TYR A 38 -28.77 -10.16 5.87
CA TYR A 38 -28.48 -11.04 7.01
C TYR A 38 -28.96 -12.45 6.69
N HIS A 39 -28.07 -13.43 6.88
CA HIS A 39 -28.36 -14.85 6.63
C HIS A 39 -27.95 -15.71 7.83
N ILE A 40 -28.58 -16.86 7.96
CA ILE A 40 -28.26 -17.89 8.95
C ILE A 40 -27.75 -19.11 8.19
N GLY A 41 -26.66 -19.72 8.67
CA GLY A 41 -26.04 -20.85 7.98
C GLY A 41 -25.28 -20.45 6.71
N THR A 42 -25.19 -21.37 5.75
CA THR A 42 -24.45 -21.20 4.49
C THR A 42 -25.21 -20.28 3.54
N HIS A 43 -24.52 -19.27 3.00
CA HIS A 43 -25.10 -18.33 2.03
C HIS A 43 -24.18 -18.19 0.83
N TRP A 44 -24.67 -18.64 -0.33
CA TRP A 44 -23.96 -18.56 -1.59
C TRP A 44 -24.29 -17.24 -2.29
N CYS A 45 -23.37 -16.29 -2.29
CA CYS A 45 -23.56 -14.96 -2.89
C CYS A 45 -22.49 -14.65 -3.91
N TYR A 46 -22.87 -13.92 -4.95
CA TYR A 46 -21.94 -13.33 -5.89
C TYR A 46 -21.60 -11.89 -5.54
N GLN A 47 -20.59 -11.37 -6.21
CA GLN A 47 -20.37 -9.94 -6.26
C GLN A 47 -21.59 -9.28 -6.90
N ARG A 48 -22.16 -8.29 -6.19
CA ARG A 48 -23.35 -7.58 -6.62
C ARG A 48 -23.00 -6.27 -7.31
N LYS A 49 -23.83 -5.85 -8.26
CA LYS A 49 -23.82 -4.48 -8.76
C LYS A 49 -24.05 -3.54 -7.58
N THR A 50 -23.21 -2.52 -7.48
CA THR A 50 -23.40 -1.51 -6.43
C THR A 50 -24.35 -0.47 -6.99
N LEU A 51 -25.57 -0.42 -6.45
CA LEU A 51 -26.50 0.68 -6.74
C LEU A 51 -25.92 1.99 -6.20
N LYS A 52 -26.00 3.06 -7.00
CA LYS A 52 -25.57 4.39 -6.56
C LYS A 52 -26.41 4.83 -5.37
N ASP A 53 -25.73 5.29 -4.33
CA ASP A 53 -26.35 6.06 -3.27
C ASP A 53 -26.77 7.42 -3.88
N THR A 54 -28.08 7.66 -3.99
CA THR A 54 -28.63 8.88 -4.58
C THR A 54 -28.58 10.07 -3.62
N THR A 55 -28.07 9.90 -2.41
CA THR A 55 -27.90 11.00 -1.46
C THR A 55 -26.75 11.91 -1.90
N LYS A 56 -27.03 13.21 -2.05
CA LYS A 56 -25.99 14.20 -2.35
C LYS A 56 -24.98 14.22 -1.19
N LYS A 57 -23.77 13.71 -1.43
CA LYS A 57 -22.67 13.81 -0.46
C LYS A 57 -22.24 15.27 -0.34
N GLU A 58 -22.02 15.73 0.89
CA GLU A 58 -21.38 17.04 1.11
C GLU A 58 -19.98 17.04 0.47
N PRO A 59 -19.59 18.14 -0.21
CA PRO A 59 -18.27 18.23 -0.84
C PRO A 59 -17.18 18.12 0.23
N ARG A 60 -16.23 17.20 -0.02
CA ARG A 60 -15.12 16.96 0.90
C ARG A 60 -14.02 18.01 0.78
N LYS A 61 -13.21 18.06 1.84
CA LYS A 61 -11.96 18.82 1.88
C LYS A 61 -10.80 17.84 1.82
N TYR A 62 -9.77 18.19 1.06
CA TYR A 62 -8.57 17.39 0.89
C TYR A 62 -7.41 18.14 1.53
N PHE A 63 -6.68 17.44 2.38
CA PHE A 63 -5.50 17.96 3.04
C PHE A 63 -4.32 17.04 2.77
N PHE A 64 -3.18 17.65 2.51
CA PHE A 64 -1.94 16.97 2.18
C PHE A 64 -0.90 17.37 3.20
N TYR A 65 -0.14 16.41 3.69
CA TYR A 65 0.83 16.67 4.73
C TYR A 65 2.02 15.73 4.62
N ASP A 66 3.10 16.15 5.27
CA ASP A 66 4.33 15.39 5.42
C ASP A 66 5.00 15.80 6.73
N PHE A 67 5.56 14.83 7.45
CA PHE A 67 6.32 15.05 8.67
C PHE A 67 7.82 14.84 8.44
N GLU A 68 8.60 15.82 8.87
CA GLU A 68 10.05 15.64 8.99
C GLU A 68 10.47 15.39 10.42
N THR A 69 11.51 14.59 10.55
CA THR A 69 12.06 14.19 11.84
C THR A 69 13.53 14.52 11.95
N THR A 70 13.95 14.79 13.19
CA THR A 70 15.35 14.73 13.59
C THR A 70 15.67 13.37 14.20
N GLN A 71 16.95 13.01 14.15
CA GLN A 71 17.52 11.78 14.71
C GLN A 71 18.66 12.09 15.71
N ASN A 72 18.55 13.24 16.37
CA ASN A 72 19.65 13.83 17.15
C ASN A 72 19.81 13.14 18.52
N GLU A 73 18.74 12.54 19.01
CA GLU A 73 18.64 11.88 20.31
C GLU A 73 18.61 10.36 20.11
N LYS A 74 19.00 9.64 21.15
CA LYS A 74 18.94 8.17 21.17
C LYS A 74 17.89 7.75 22.18
N MET A 75 17.06 6.79 21.79
CA MET A 75 16.15 6.14 22.71
C MET A 75 16.95 5.43 23.79
N SER A 76 16.52 5.51 25.05
CA SER A 76 17.14 4.78 26.15
C SER A 76 16.10 4.28 27.14
N CYS A 77 16.34 3.13 27.77
CA CYS A 77 15.52 2.67 28.90
C CYS A 77 15.81 3.52 30.14
N GLU A 78 15.02 3.34 31.21
CA GLU A 78 15.14 4.13 32.46
C GLU A 78 16.56 4.09 33.06
N GLU A 79 17.24 2.94 32.95
CA GLU A 79 18.62 2.75 33.42
C GLU A 79 19.69 3.20 32.41
N GLY A 80 19.29 3.85 31.31
CA GLY A 80 20.16 4.26 30.23
C GLY A 80 20.55 3.12 29.29
N TYR A 81 21.10 3.45 28.12
CA TYR A 81 21.58 2.45 27.17
C TYR A 81 22.97 1.93 27.55
N ALA A 82 23.06 0.67 27.94
CA ALA A 82 24.30 -0.06 28.12
C ALA A 82 24.43 -1.15 27.04
N PRO A 83 25.31 -1.02 26.04
CA PRO A 83 25.46 -2.03 24.99
C PRO A 83 26.21 -3.27 25.47
N ASN A 84 25.78 -4.45 25.04
CA ASN A 84 26.46 -5.71 25.36
C ASN A 84 27.90 -5.77 24.79
N VAL A 85 28.91 -5.95 25.65
CA VAL A 85 30.33 -6.00 25.28
C VAL A 85 30.82 -7.46 25.24
N PRO A 86 31.54 -7.95 24.20
CA PRO A 86 32.20 -7.20 23.13
C PRO A 86 31.81 -7.67 21.71
N CYS A 87 31.43 -6.70 20.86
CA CYS A 87 31.67 -6.81 19.41
C CYS A 87 33.19 -6.70 19.14
N GLY A 88 33.96 -7.72 19.56
CA GLY A 88 35.41 -7.82 19.40
C GLY A 88 35.81 -8.59 18.12
N LYS A 89 37.11 -8.91 17.98
CA LYS A 89 37.65 -9.60 16.79
C LYS A 89 36.98 -10.96 16.48
N SER A 90 36.28 -11.56 17.44
CA SER A 90 35.58 -12.85 17.34
C SER A 90 34.16 -12.79 16.79
N CYS A 91 33.58 -11.61 16.59
CA CYS A 91 32.25 -11.50 15.96
C CYS A 91 32.38 -11.81 14.46
N THR A 92 31.72 -12.87 14.00
CA THR A 92 31.73 -13.35 12.60
C THR A 92 30.84 -12.52 11.68
N ASP A 93 29.95 -11.71 12.25
CA ASP A 93 28.89 -10.97 11.55
C ASP A 93 29.25 -9.47 11.49
N ARG A 94 30.38 -9.16 10.83
CA ARG A 94 30.86 -7.77 10.69
C ARG A 94 30.35 -7.15 9.40
N ASP A 95 29.41 -6.23 9.51
CA ASP A 95 29.35 -5.11 8.58
C ASP A 95 30.35 -4.06 9.07
N ARG A 96 31.24 -3.60 8.18
CA ARG A 96 32.48 -2.85 8.50
C ARG A 96 32.30 -1.51 9.23
N TYR A 97 31.06 -1.07 9.52
CA TYR A 97 30.78 0.23 10.13
C TYR A 97 29.73 0.21 11.27
N GLU A 98 29.09 -0.92 11.59
CA GLU A 98 28.07 -0.98 12.66
C GLU A 98 28.15 -2.26 13.52
N ARG A 99 27.72 -2.16 14.80
CA ARG A 99 27.61 -3.31 15.71
C ARG A 99 26.55 -4.31 15.22
N CYS A 100 26.83 -5.61 15.40
CA CYS A 100 25.92 -6.70 15.05
C CYS A 100 24.56 -6.61 15.76
N LYS A 101 23.49 -7.22 15.20
CA LYS A 101 22.13 -7.17 15.78
C LYS A 101 22.08 -7.63 17.24
N THR A 102 22.83 -8.68 17.60
CA THR A 102 22.92 -9.22 18.97
C THR A 102 23.71 -8.30 19.89
N CYS A 103 24.76 -7.66 19.36
CA CYS A 103 25.67 -6.77 20.06
C CYS A 103 25.08 -5.36 20.32
N LYS A 104 23.95 -5.04 19.68
CA LYS A 104 23.21 -3.78 19.83
C LYS A 104 22.13 -3.85 20.91
N ILE A 105 21.87 -5.03 21.47
CA ILE A 105 20.89 -5.22 22.55
C ILE A 105 21.42 -4.57 23.83
N CYS A 106 20.58 -3.80 24.49
CA CYS A 106 20.90 -3.17 25.76
C CYS A 106 20.99 -4.21 26.89
N GLU A 107 22.05 -4.21 27.68
CA GLU A 107 22.22 -5.06 28.86
C GLU A 107 21.15 -4.77 29.93
N ASN A 108 20.76 -3.51 30.08
CA ASN A 108 19.82 -3.10 31.13
C ASN A 108 18.39 -3.56 30.86
N CYS A 109 17.89 -3.42 29.61
CA CYS A 109 16.50 -3.75 29.28
C CYS A 109 16.35 -4.97 28.35
N ASN A 110 17.44 -5.53 27.85
CA ASN A 110 17.47 -6.62 26.87
C ASN A 110 16.65 -6.35 25.59
N GLN A 111 16.54 -5.08 25.20
CA GLN A 111 15.81 -4.65 23.99
C GLN A 111 16.77 -4.09 22.94
N SER A 112 16.46 -4.34 21.67
CA SER A 112 17.23 -3.86 20.53
C SER A 112 16.90 -2.43 20.11
N TRP A 113 15.82 -1.85 20.64
CA TRP A 113 15.44 -0.45 20.36
C TRP A 113 16.24 0.55 21.19
N CYS A 114 16.72 0.14 22.37
CA CYS A 114 17.46 1.00 23.27
C CYS A 114 18.86 1.27 22.67
N GLY A 115 19.24 2.54 22.55
CA GLY A 115 20.45 3.01 21.89
C GLY A 115 20.29 3.32 20.40
N LEU A 116 19.13 3.07 19.80
CA LEU A 116 18.82 3.51 18.44
C LEU A 116 18.49 5.01 18.41
N ALA A 117 18.69 5.64 17.26
CA ALA A 117 18.29 7.02 17.06
C ALA A 117 16.78 7.17 17.18
N GLU A 118 16.33 8.14 17.97
CA GLU A 118 14.93 8.47 18.13
C GLU A 118 14.47 9.34 16.96
N HIS A 119 13.38 8.97 16.30
CA HIS A 119 12.77 9.78 15.25
C HIS A 119 11.80 10.78 15.89
N LYS A 120 12.26 12.00 16.18
CA LYS A 120 11.42 13.05 16.77
C LYS A 120 10.92 13.98 15.68
N VAL A 121 9.60 14.01 15.48
CA VAL A 121 8.94 14.94 14.54
C VAL A 121 9.18 16.36 15.03
N ASN A 122 9.79 17.17 14.19
CA ASN A 122 10.12 18.57 14.50
C ASN A 122 9.57 19.55 13.48
N TYR A 123 8.94 19.04 12.43
CA TYR A 123 8.41 19.84 11.34
C TYR A 123 7.22 19.16 10.67
N ALA A 124 6.21 19.94 10.29
CA ALA A 124 5.12 19.47 9.46
C ALA A 124 4.63 20.56 8.53
N VAL A 125 4.29 20.19 7.29
CA VAL A 125 3.57 21.06 6.37
C VAL A 125 2.19 20.48 6.14
N LEU A 126 1.18 21.34 6.11
CA LEU A 126 -0.21 20.99 5.83
C LEU A 126 -0.75 21.92 4.75
N GLN A 127 -1.16 21.37 3.62
CA GLN A 127 -1.78 22.11 2.52
C GLN A 127 -3.20 21.63 2.25
N SER A 128 -4.08 22.55 1.89
CA SER A 128 -5.51 22.30 1.74
C SER A 128 -6.02 22.58 0.33
N THR A 129 -6.97 21.76 -0.11
CA THR A 129 -7.68 21.89 -1.37
C THR A 129 -9.15 21.48 -1.18
N CYS A 130 -10.06 22.20 -1.84
CA CYS A 130 -11.48 21.85 -1.89
C CYS A 130 -12.04 22.26 -3.25
N VAL A 131 -13.31 21.91 -3.51
CA VAL A 131 -14.00 22.17 -4.79
C VAL A 131 -13.97 23.64 -5.23
N ILE A 132 -13.84 24.58 -4.29
CA ILE A 132 -13.83 26.03 -4.57
C ILE A 132 -12.43 26.51 -5.01
N CYS A 133 -11.36 25.87 -4.52
CA CYS A 133 -9.99 26.36 -4.73
C CYS A 133 -9.07 25.34 -5.42
N GLU A 134 -9.60 24.22 -5.91
CA GLU A 134 -8.81 23.17 -6.57
C GLU A 134 -8.13 23.63 -7.85
N ASN A 135 -8.74 24.57 -8.57
CA ASN A 135 -8.19 25.17 -9.79
C ASN A 135 -7.44 26.49 -9.53
N VAL A 136 -7.30 26.89 -8.26
CA VAL A 136 -6.57 28.11 -7.88
C VAL A 136 -5.18 27.71 -7.40
N GLU A 137 -4.16 28.29 -8.02
CA GLU A 137 -2.76 28.09 -7.64
C GLU A 137 -2.55 28.40 -6.14
N LEU A 138 -1.71 27.59 -5.49
CA LEU A 138 -1.42 27.74 -4.07
C LEU A 138 -0.10 28.48 -3.89
N THR A 139 -0.20 29.71 -3.42
CA THR A 139 0.91 30.54 -2.94
C THR A 139 0.91 30.61 -1.40
N ALA A 140 1.99 31.11 -0.80
CA ALA A 140 2.11 31.23 0.66
C ALA A 140 0.95 32.01 1.31
N ASP A 141 0.45 33.05 0.63
CA ASP A 141 -0.64 33.92 1.12
C ASP A 141 -2.03 33.47 0.66
N SER A 142 -2.13 32.34 -0.04
CA SER A 142 -3.39 31.86 -0.57
C SER A 142 -4.37 31.51 0.54
N LYS A 143 -5.54 32.15 0.51
CA LYS A 143 -6.62 31.96 1.49
C LYS A 143 -7.84 31.25 0.87
N CYS A 144 -8.58 30.52 1.70
CA CYS A 144 -9.85 29.89 1.35
C CYS A 144 -10.80 29.88 2.54
N ASN A 145 -12.04 30.28 2.32
CA ASN A 145 -13.07 30.29 3.37
C ASN A 145 -13.48 28.86 3.78
N THR A 146 -13.40 27.88 2.88
CA THR A 146 -13.94 26.52 3.13
C THR A 146 -12.92 25.56 3.72
N CYS A 147 -11.70 25.51 3.15
CA CYS A 147 -10.64 24.60 3.58
C CYS A 147 -9.44 25.31 4.23
N GLY A 148 -9.41 26.64 4.20
CA GLY A 148 -8.36 27.40 4.85
C GLY A 148 -8.40 27.26 6.36
N SER A 149 -7.24 27.46 6.99
CA SER A 149 -7.05 27.31 8.42
C SER A 149 -7.85 28.31 9.28
N ARG A 150 -7.92 28.02 10.58
CA ARG A 150 -8.55 28.88 11.60
C ARG A 150 -7.59 29.16 12.76
N CYS A 151 -7.64 30.37 13.30
CA CYS A 151 -6.92 30.77 14.50
C CYS A 151 -7.67 30.29 15.76
N ASP A 152 -7.04 30.42 16.93
CA ASP A 152 -7.59 29.90 18.19
C ASP A 152 -8.91 30.53 18.61
N LYS A 153 -9.16 31.77 18.19
CA LYS A 153 -10.44 32.45 18.43
C LYS A 153 -11.51 31.95 17.47
N CYS A 154 -11.18 31.82 16.18
CA CYS A 154 -12.13 31.41 15.14
C CYS A 154 -12.39 29.89 15.12
N ARG A 155 -11.56 29.06 15.77
CA ARG A 155 -11.78 27.62 15.86
C ARG A 155 -12.82 27.23 16.92
N ILE A 156 -13.13 28.13 17.86
CA ILE A 156 -14.12 27.91 18.92
C ILE A 156 -15.51 28.14 18.34
N PHE A 157 -16.26 27.07 18.12
CA PHE A 157 -17.61 27.12 17.56
C PHE A 157 -18.59 27.79 18.52
N LYS A 158 -19.08 28.98 18.17
CA LYS A 158 -20.36 29.48 18.71
C LYS A 158 -21.48 28.75 17.98
N LYS A 159 -22.40 28.09 18.70
CA LYS A 159 -23.57 27.44 18.10
C LYS A 159 -24.28 28.44 17.16
N ASN A 160 -24.50 28.04 15.90
CA ASN A 160 -25.28 28.71 14.86
C ASN A 160 -24.65 29.80 13.97
N THR A 161 -23.31 29.88 13.82
CA THR A 161 -22.74 30.72 12.74
C THR A 161 -21.52 30.07 12.09
N THR A 162 -21.55 29.90 10.76
CA THR A 162 -20.35 29.72 9.94
C THR A 162 -19.55 31.02 9.98
N THR A 163 -18.64 31.14 10.96
CA THR A 163 -17.79 32.33 11.05
C THR A 163 -16.79 32.32 9.89
N LEU A 164 -16.88 33.35 9.05
CA LEU A 164 -15.87 33.66 8.03
C LEU A 164 -14.48 33.75 8.67
N PRO A 165 -13.40 33.41 7.94
CA PRO A 165 -12.05 33.58 8.46
C PRO A 165 -11.80 35.06 8.79
N CYS A 166 -11.16 35.35 9.93
CA CYS A 166 -10.69 36.70 10.19
C CYS A 166 -9.59 37.10 9.18
N GLU A 167 -9.52 38.39 8.86
CA GLU A 167 -8.66 38.92 7.80
C GLU A 167 -7.17 38.65 8.03
N SER A 168 -6.70 38.72 9.28
CA SER A 168 -5.27 38.73 9.61
C SER A 168 -4.61 37.35 9.79
N SER A 169 -5.33 36.34 10.30
CA SER A 169 -4.70 35.07 10.74
C SER A 169 -5.43 33.77 10.33
N CYS A 170 -6.55 33.90 9.62
CA CYS A 170 -7.33 32.76 9.15
C CYS A 170 -7.33 32.64 7.62
N GLY A 171 -7.87 31.52 7.15
CA GLY A 171 -8.10 31.27 5.73
C GLY A 171 -6.88 30.69 5.02
N TYR A 172 -5.67 30.74 5.58
CA TYR A 172 -4.48 30.24 4.89
C TYR A 172 -4.62 28.77 4.51
N ARG A 173 -4.35 28.48 3.23
CA ARG A 173 -4.42 27.13 2.68
C ARG A 173 -3.19 26.29 3.01
N GLN A 174 -2.09 26.91 3.42
CA GLN A 174 -0.89 26.27 3.92
C GLN A 174 -0.68 26.61 5.39
N ARG A 175 -0.30 25.61 6.19
CA ARG A 175 0.18 25.77 7.56
C ARG A 175 1.48 25.00 7.73
N VAL A 176 2.37 25.57 8.53
CA VAL A 176 3.65 24.96 8.88
C VAL A 176 3.75 24.92 10.39
N PHE A 177 4.10 23.75 10.92
CA PHE A 177 4.28 23.49 12.33
C PHE A 177 5.77 23.23 12.57
N LYS A 178 6.32 23.79 13.65
CA LYS A 178 7.74 23.67 14.00
C LYS A 178 7.87 23.56 15.51
N GLY A 179 8.81 22.75 15.99
CA GLY A 179 9.06 22.57 17.43
C GLY A 179 8.90 21.12 17.87
N GLU A 180 8.87 20.87 19.17
CA GLU A 180 8.84 19.51 19.72
C GLU A 180 7.43 18.90 19.74
N ASP A 181 6.41 19.74 19.82
CA ASP A 181 4.99 19.34 19.95
C ASP A 181 4.25 19.30 18.61
N VAL A 182 4.99 19.24 17.50
CA VAL A 182 4.43 19.32 16.13
C VAL A 182 3.27 18.33 15.89
N PRO A 183 3.37 17.03 16.25
CA PRO A 183 2.25 16.11 16.08
C PRO A 183 0.99 16.53 16.86
N TYR A 184 1.15 17.13 18.03
CA TYR A 184 0.06 17.56 18.90
C TYR A 184 -0.60 18.83 18.37
N GLU A 185 0.19 19.82 17.95
CA GLU A 185 -0.33 21.03 17.31
C GLU A 185 -1.05 20.72 16.01
N PHE A 186 -0.47 19.82 15.19
CA PHE A 186 -1.08 19.33 13.97
C PHE A 186 -2.46 18.70 14.24
N CYS A 187 -2.54 17.77 15.21
CA CYS A 187 -3.80 17.14 15.58
C CYS A 187 -4.78 18.15 16.16
N SER A 188 -4.34 19.08 17.02
CA SER A 188 -5.18 20.14 17.57
C SER A 188 -5.79 21.03 16.49
N GLN A 189 -5.08 21.25 15.37
CA GLN A 189 -5.59 22.04 14.25
C GLN A 189 -6.74 21.31 13.53
N ILE A 190 -6.55 20.03 13.20
CA ILE A 190 -7.50 19.25 12.40
C ILE A 190 -8.66 18.68 13.21
N MET A 191 -8.53 18.61 14.53
CA MET A 191 -9.57 18.09 15.44
C MET A 191 -10.64 19.13 15.81
N THR A 192 -10.93 20.06 14.90
CA THR A 192 -11.95 21.10 15.09
C THR A 192 -13.12 20.88 14.11
N PRO A 193 -14.37 21.24 14.47
CA PRO A 193 -15.52 21.01 13.57
C PRO A 193 -15.41 21.69 12.19
N HIS A 194 -14.48 22.64 12.01
CA HIS A 194 -14.21 23.26 10.70
C HIS A 194 -13.61 22.24 9.72
N TYR A 195 -12.89 21.24 10.23
CA TYR A 195 -12.28 20.19 9.42
C TYR A 195 -13.20 18.97 9.27
N LYS A 196 -14.50 19.10 9.58
CA LYS A 196 -15.46 18.02 9.35
C LYS A 196 -15.46 17.56 7.88
N ASN A 197 -15.62 16.25 7.65
CA ASN A 197 -15.69 15.59 6.34
C ASN A 197 -14.43 15.85 5.49
N THR A 198 -13.27 15.52 6.08
CA THR A 198 -11.95 15.79 5.50
C THR A 198 -11.16 14.51 5.25
N VAL A 199 -10.52 14.44 4.10
CA VAL A 199 -9.54 13.41 3.75
C VAL A 199 -8.13 13.99 3.86
N LEU A 200 -7.29 13.40 4.71
CA LEU A 200 -5.89 13.72 4.89
C LEU A 200 -5.02 12.67 4.18
N ILE A 201 -4.06 13.11 3.39
CA ILE A 201 -3.25 12.26 2.52
C ILE A 201 -1.77 12.60 2.73
N ALA A 202 -0.97 11.61 3.11
CA ALA A 202 0.50 11.69 3.14
C ALA A 202 1.10 10.64 2.21
N HIS A 203 2.33 10.87 1.73
CA HIS A 203 3.00 9.94 0.83
C HIS A 203 3.76 8.86 1.60
N ASN A 204 3.43 7.59 1.34
CA ASN A 204 3.94 6.46 2.13
C ASN A 204 3.64 6.62 3.63
N ALA A 205 2.45 7.15 3.95
CA ALA A 205 2.00 7.44 5.31
C ALA A 205 2.06 6.20 6.22
N LYS A 206 1.85 5.00 5.66
CA LYS A 206 1.95 3.72 6.39
C LYS A 206 3.37 3.37 6.82
N GLY A 207 4.36 3.99 6.18
CA GLY A 207 5.78 3.88 6.51
C GLY A 207 6.12 4.70 7.75
N PHE A 208 5.52 5.88 7.93
CA PHE A 208 5.89 6.78 9.01
C PHE A 208 4.75 7.71 9.49
N ASP A 209 4.21 8.59 8.64
CA ASP A 209 3.38 9.74 9.06
C ASP A 209 2.13 9.38 9.88
N ASN A 210 1.57 8.19 9.66
CA ASN A 210 0.40 7.74 10.40
C ASN A 210 0.70 7.42 11.87
N TYR A 211 1.95 7.09 12.24
CA TYR A 211 2.29 6.76 13.63
C TYR A 211 2.27 7.98 14.56
N PRO A 212 2.95 9.12 14.24
CA PRO A 212 2.87 10.31 15.08
C PRO A 212 1.45 10.87 15.19
N VAL A 213 0.65 10.79 14.11
CA VAL A 213 -0.78 11.16 14.15
C VAL A 213 -1.54 10.26 15.12
N LEU A 214 -1.41 8.94 15.00
CA LEU A 214 -2.11 8.00 15.89
C LEU A 214 -1.72 8.23 17.35
N ASN A 215 -0.43 8.47 17.61
CA ASN A 215 0.07 8.71 18.95
C ASN A 215 -0.52 9.99 19.55
N ALA A 216 -0.45 11.10 18.82
CA ALA A 216 -1.02 12.39 19.22
C ALA A 216 -2.54 12.31 19.47
N LEU A 217 -3.28 11.57 18.63
CA LEU A 217 -4.71 11.37 18.82
C LEU A 217 -5.02 10.62 20.12
N ILE A 218 -4.26 9.58 20.46
CA ILE A 218 -4.48 8.77 21.66
C ILE A 218 -4.03 9.49 22.91
N GLU A 219 -2.76 9.89 22.97
CA GLU A 219 -2.11 10.39 24.18
C GLU A 219 -2.59 11.79 24.57
N HIS A 220 -2.71 12.70 23.60
CA HIS A 220 -3.02 14.11 23.88
C HIS A 220 -4.50 14.45 23.72
N HIS A 221 -5.16 13.85 22.73
CA HIS A 221 -6.56 14.15 22.47
C HIS A 221 -7.54 13.12 23.05
N SER A 222 -7.06 12.00 23.62
CA SER A 222 -7.93 10.92 24.10
C SER A 222 -8.96 10.48 23.04
N VAL A 223 -8.54 10.47 21.78
CA VAL A 223 -9.31 10.08 20.60
C VAL A 223 -8.74 8.81 20.01
N LYS A 224 -9.47 7.72 20.20
CA LYS A 224 -9.23 6.48 19.47
C LYS A 224 -9.96 6.52 18.11
N PRO A 225 -9.25 6.36 16.97
CA PRO A 225 -9.90 6.15 15.68
C PRO A 225 -10.87 4.97 15.72
N ASN A 226 -12.03 5.09 15.09
CA ASN A 226 -13.05 4.02 15.10
C ASN A 226 -12.73 2.88 14.14
N LYS A 227 -11.87 3.14 13.15
CA LYS A 227 -11.40 2.12 12.21
C LYS A 227 -9.94 2.39 11.89
N ILE A 228 -9.14 1.34 12.02
CA ILE A 228 -7.73 1.33 11.64
C ILE A 228 -7.53 0.06 10.79
N ILE A 229 -6.85 0.17 9.66
CA ILE A 229 -6.51 -0.98 8.81
C ILE A 229 -5.00 -1.10 8.77
N PHE A 230 -4.51 -2.30 9.05
CA PHE A 230 -3.10 -2.63 9.05
C PHE A 230 -2.72 -3.51 7.85
N ASN A 231 -1.49 -3.37 7.38
CA ASN A 231 -0.83 -4.35 6.51
C ASN A 231 0.48 -4.77 7.20
N GLY A 232 0.46 -5.96 7.80
CA GLY A 232 1.46 -6.33 8.81
C GLY A 232 1.40 -5.36 9.98
N SER A 233 2.52 -4.74 10.35
CA SER A 233 2.59 -3.70 11.37
C SER A 233 2.25 -2.29 10.87
N LYS A 234 2.08 -2.09 9.56
CA LYS A 234 1.95 -0.75 8.94
C LYS A 234 0.51 -0.24 8.97
N ILE A 235 0.31 1.01 9.38
CA ILE A 235 -1.01 1.66 9.43
C ILE A 235 -1.36 2.21 8.04
N VAL A 236 -2.22 1.52 7.31
CA VAL A 236 -2.57 1.87 5.92
C VAL A 236 -3.73 2.86 5.84
N TYR A 237 -4.60 2.87 6.85
CA TYR A 237 -5.81 3.67 6.89
C TYR A 237 -6.22 3.94 8.34
N MET A 238 -6.66 5.17 8.61
CA MET A 238 -7.30 5.53 9.87
C MET A 238 -8.56 6.37 9.62
N HIS A 239 -9.57 6.18 10.46
CA HIS A 239 -10.82 6.94 10.41
C HIS A 239 -11.25 7.40 11.80
N VAL A 240 -11.62 8.68 11.92
CA VAL A 240 -12.08 9.32 13.15
C VAL A 240 -13.51 9.85 12.97
N SER A 241 -14.48 9.10 13.48
CA SER A 241 -15.92 9.37 13.34
C SER A 241 -16.53 10.29 14.40
N LYS A 242 -15.77 10.77 15.41
CA LYS A 242 -16.29 11.60 16.53
C LYS A 242 -16.82 12.96 16.04
N ASN A 243 -17.97 12.99 15.35
CA ASN A 243 -18.61 14.15 14.71
C ASN A 243 -17.75 14.92 13.66
N LEU A 244 -16.51 14.49 13.42
CA LEU A 244 -15.59 15.11 12.47
C LEU A 244 -15.51 14.35 11.15
N ASP A 245 -15.58 13.03 11.12
CA ASP A 245 -15.45 12.26 9.88
C ASP A 245 -14.11 12.54 9.15
N LEU A 246 -13.00 12.36 9.88
CA LEU A 246 -11.65 12.50 9.33
C LEU A 246 -11.17 11.16 8.80
N THR A 247 -10.65 11.15 7.58
CA THR A 247 -10.08 9.97 6.93
C THR A 247 -8.60 10.20 6.62
N PHE A 248 -7.71 9.31 7.08
CA PHE A 248 -6.29 9.34 6.77
C PHE A 248 -5.97 8.26 5.75
N LEU A 249 -5.39 8.65 4.61
CA LEU A 249 -5.00 7.79 3.51
C LEU A 249 -3.50 7.86 3.24
N ASP A 250 -2.98 6.78 2.69
CA ASP A 250 -1.63 6.71 2.15
C ASP A 250 -1.68 6.78 0.63
N SER A 251 -1.08 7.83 0.04
CA SER A 251 -1.11 8.03 -1.41
C SER A 251 -0.39 6.94 -2.19
N ILE A 252 0.56 6.20 -1.59
CA ILE A 252 1.30 5.13 -2.28
C ILE A 252 0.41 3.95 -2.69
N ASN A 253 -0.78 3.83 -2.09
CA ASN A 253 -1.76 2.81 -2.48
C ASN A 253 -2.55 3.20 -3.74
N PHE A 254 -2.36 4.43 -4.23
CA PHE A 254 -3.02 4.97 -5.43
C PHE A 254 -1.99 5.32 -6.51
N ILE A 255 -0.93 6.01 -6.11
CA ILE A 255 0.07 6.54 -7.02
C ILE A 255 1.45 6.16 -6.47
N GLY A 256 2.21 5.40 -7.26
CA GLY A 256 3.54 4.92 -6.88
C GLY A 256 4.57 6.05 -6.76
N ASN A 257 5.81 5.67 -6.42
CA ASN A 257 6.91 6.58 -6.08
C ASN A 257 7.39 7.51 -7.22
N GLU A 258 6.80 7.42 -8.42
CA GLU A 258 7.25 8.17 -9.59
C GLU A 258 6.80 9.63 -9.62
N ILE A 259 5.79 10.04 -8.84
CA ILE A 259 5.33 11.45 -8.84
C ILE A 259 6.50 12.39 -8.55
N CYS A 260 7.34 12.07 -7.57
CA CYS A 260 8.48 12.92 -7.21
C CYS A 260 9.57 12.95 -8.30
N ARG A 261 9.61 11.99 -9.25
CA ARG A 261 10.67 11.94 -10.29
C ARG A 261 10.45 12.96 -11.40
N LYS A 262 9.21 13.40 -11.62
CA LYS A 262 8.84 14.27 -12.75
C LYS A 262 8.92 15.77 -12.45
N PHE A 263 9.34 16.18 -11.25
CA PHE A 263 9.49 17.59 -10.86
C PHE A 263 10.98 17.96 -10.74
N PRO A 264 11.55 18.66 -11.74
CA PRO A 264 13.00 18.97 -11.80
C PRO A 264 13.52 19.85 -10.67
N SER A 265 12.66 20.59 -9.96
CA SER A 265 13.07 21.39 -8.80
C SER A 265 13.26 20.54 -7.54
N VAL A 266 12.75 19.31 -7.50
CA VAL A 266 12.83 18.39 -6.35
C VAL A 266 13.99 17.42 -6.42
N SER A 267 14.54 17.17 -7.62
CA SER A 267 15.77 16.39 -7.77
C SER A 267 16.93 16.97 -6.97
N VAL A 268 17.05 18.30 -6.96
CA VAL A 268 18.07 19.03 -6.20
C VAL A 268 17.93 18.82 -4.69
N TYR A 269 16.71 18.63 -4.18
CA TYR A 269 16.45 18.54 -2.74
C TYR A 269 16.29 17.11 -2.20
N ARG A 270 16.14 16.10 -3.08
CA ARG A 270 15.89 14.68 -2.72
C ARG A 270 16.87 14.06 -1.74
N ASN A 271 18.11 14.54 -1.74
CA ASN A 271 19.18 13.98 -0.92
C ASN A 271 19.52 14.85 0.31
N TYR A 272 18.72 15.88 0.61
CA TYR A 272 18.83 16.64 1.86
C TYR A 272 18.71 15.76 3.12
N LYS A 273 18.08 14.58 3.03
CA LYS A 273 18.05 13.58 4.11
C LYS A 273 19.44 13.15 4.56
N ARG A 274 20.45 13.16 3.68
CA ARG A 274 21.85 12.92 4.08
C ARG A 274 22.43 14.11 4.84
N LEU A 275 22.22 15.34 4.37
CA LEU A 275 22.58 16.57 5.10
C LEU A 275 21.99 16.60 6.52
N LEU A 276 20.73 16.18 6.68
CA LEU A 276 20.08 16.00 7.99
C LEU A 276 20.84 15.01 8.90
N SER A 277 21.33 13.91 8.33
CA SER A 277 22.02 12.85 9.09
C SER A 277 23.50 13.15 9.41
N THR A 278 24.22 13.87 8.55
CA THR A 278 25.66 14.13 8.69
C THR A 278 25.98 15.48 9.31
N SER A 279 25.19 16.53 9.03
CA SER A 279 25.47 17.90 9.52
C SER A 279 25.19 18.07 11.01
N VAL A 280 24.31 17.24 11.59
CA VAL A 280 23.93 17.35 13.00
C VAL A 280 24.91 16.62 13.92
N GLN A 281 25.81 15.79 13.38
CA GLN A 281 26.77 15.09 14.24
C GLN A 281 27.87 15.98 14.81
N HIS A 282 28.14 17.18 14.26
CA HIS A 282 29.29 17.96 14.70
C HIS A 282 29.01 19.26 15.48
N GLU A 283 27.85 19.91 15.41
CA GLU A 283 27.72 21.25 16.02
C GLU A 283 26.37 21.51 16.70
N LYS A 284 26.25 21.01 17.93
CA LYS A 284 25.07 21.12 18.82
C LYS A 284 24.66 22.54 19.25
N LYS A 285 25.25 23.63 18.75
CA LYS A 285 24.99 24.98 19.33
C LYS A 285 25.14 26.10 18.29
N LYS A 286 24.09 26.37 17.51
CA LYS A 286 23.67 27.73 17.09
C LYS A 286 22.49 27.64 16.10
N THR A 287 21.38 28.25 16.47
CA THR A 287 20.08 28.28 15.79
C THR A 287 20.03 29.16 14.53
N SER A 288 21.16 29.51 13.94
CA SER A 288 21.22 30.33 12.71
C SER A 288 22.63 30.24 12.09
N LEU A 289 22.97 29.10 11.49
CA LEU A 289 24.20 28.97 10.71
C LEU A 289 23.87 29.13 9.22
N ILE A 290 23.98 30.37 8.76
CA ILE A 290 24.19 30.68 7.35
C ILE A 290 25.59 30.15 7.02
N ARG A 291 25.68 29.17 6.11
CA ARG A 291 26.93 28.50 5.71
C ARG A 291 27.17 28.64 4.21
N PRO A 292 28.37 28.33 3.70
CA PRO A 292 28.54 28.04 2.27
C PRO A 292 27.66 26.86 1.83
N GLN A 293 27.39 26.75 0.54
CA GLN A 293 26.68 25.59 0.01
C GLN A 293 27.37 24.27 0.38
N PRO A 294 26.63 23.24 0.82
CA PRO A 294 27.15 21.89 1.04
C PRO A 294 27.82 21.32 -0.21
N GLU A 295 28.77 20.40 -0.03
CA GLU A 295 29.39 19.71 -1.16
C GLU A 295 28.40 18.83 -1.93
N ALA A 296 28.64 18.64 -3.24
CA ALA A 296 27.78 17.85 -4.13
C ALA A 296 27.48 16.42 -3.62
N TYR A 297 28.40 15.82 -2.86
CA TYR A 297 28.21 14.52 -2.21
C TYR A 297 26.99 14.49 -1.26
N TYR A 298 26.74 15.58 -0.52
CA TYR A 298 25.61 15.66 0.39
C TYR A 298 24.26 15.79 -0.32
N TYR A 299 24.29 16.10 -1.62
CA TYR A 299 23.14 16.06 -2.51
C TYR A 299 22.97 14.71 -3.19
N GLY A 300 23.66 13.64 -2.75
CA GLY A 300 23.46 12.25 -3.17
C GLY A 300 23.47 12.07 -4.69
N ILE A 301 24.36 12.80 -5.36
CA ILE A 301 24.58 12.78 -6.80
C ILE A 301 24.83 11.35 -7.32
N GLU A 302 25.36 10.46 -6.49
CA GLU A 302 25.60 9.05 -6.80
C GLU A 302 24.34 8.22 -7.10
N TYR A 303 23.16 8.71 -6.70
CA TYR A 303 21.87 8.03 -6.90
C TYR A 303 21.03 8.67 -8.00
N MET A 304 21.53 9.74 -8.65
CA MET A 304 20.84 10.43 -9.73
C MET A 304 21.10 9.75 -11.07
N GLY A 305 20.08 9.72 -11.93
CA GLY A 305 20.27 9.39 -13.35
C GLY A 305 21.03 10.49 -14.09
N GLU A 306 21.51 10.21 -15.30
CA GLU A 306 22.37 11.13 -16.06
C GLU A 306 21.71 12.50 -16.33
N GLU A 307 20.44 12.53 -16.74
CA GLU A 307 19.69 13.79 -16.96
C GLU A 307 19.51 14.60 -15.66
N GLU A 308 19.25 13.91 -14.56
CA GLU A 308 19.03 14.51 -13.24
C GLU A 308 20.35 15.10 -12.71
N ALA A 309 21.45 14.37 -12.86
CA ALA A 309 22.79 14.83 -12.50
C ALA A 309 23.24 16.04 -13.33
N ASN A 310 22.96 16.05 -14.64
CA ASN A 310 23.26 17.20 -15.50
C ASN A 310 22.49 18.45 -15.09
N THR A 311 21.21 18.29 -14.73
CA THR A 311 20.38 19.38 -14.21
C THR A 311 20.90 19.88 -12.85
N PHE A 312 21.29 18.95 -11.97
CA PHE A 312 21.90 19.28 -10.68
C PHE A 312 23.18 20.09 -10.85
N TRP A 313 24.13 19.65 -11.69
CA TRP A 313 25.40 20.35 -11.84
C TRP A 313 25.24 21.77 -12.39
N LYS A 314 24.30 21.99 -13.32
CA LYS A 314 23.94 23.32 -13.81
C LYS A 314 23.47 24.21 -12.64
N TRP A 315 22.53 23.71 -11.83
CA TRP A 315 22.05 24.45 -10.66
C TRP A 315 23.15 24.66 -9.62
N TYR A 316 23.92 23.63 -9.28
CA TYR A 316 24.94 23.65 -8.23
C TYR A 316 26.04 24.65 -8.56
N ASN A 317 26.56 24.64 -9.79
CA ASN A 317 27.59 25.59 -10.21
C ASN A 317 27.10 27.05 -10.16
N SER A 318 25.81 27.30 -10.47
CA SER A 318 25.21 28.63 -10.36
C SER A 318 24.88 29.07 -8.92
N ASN A 319 24.79 28.13 -7.96
CA ASN A 319 24.38 28.42 -6.58
C ASN A 319 25.49 28.18 -5.54
N LYS A 320 26.61 27.54 -5.90
CA LYS A 320 27.72 27.18 -4.99
C LYS A 320 28.29 28.36 -4.20
N SER A 321 28.28 29.55 -4.81
CA SER A 321 28.76 30.80 -4.19
C SER A 321 27.73 31.47 -3.27
N LYS A 322 26.47 31.02 -3.28
CA LYS A 322 25.42 31.58 -2.43
C LYS A 322 25.50 30.99 -1.03
N THR A 323 24.92 31.73 -0.08
CA THR A 323 24.76 31.24 1.28
C THR A 323 23.65 30.20 1.38
N PHE A 324 23.81 29.30 2.33
CA PHE A 324 22.91 28.20 2.63
C PHE A 324 22.35 28.41 4.04
N ASP A 325 21.04 28.63 4.12
CA ASP A 325 20.29 28.63 5.38
C ASP A 325 19.51 27.34 5.49
N PHE A 326 19.98 26.45 6.36
CA PHE A 326 19.40 25.13 6.54
C PHE A 326 17.90 25.19 6.88
N GLN A 327 17.46 26.12 7.72
CA GLN A 327 16.04 26.18 8.12
C GLN A 327 15.15 26.67 6.97
N SER A 328 15.64 27.64 6.21
CA SER A 328 14.95 28.16 5.03
C SER A 328 14.87 27.11 3.92
N GLU A 329 15.95 26.39 3.65
CA GLU A 329 15.96 25.33 2.64
C GLU A 329 15.10 24.13 3.06
N MET A 330 15.13 23.74 4.34
CA MET A 330 14.23 22.71 4.87
C MET A 330 12.76 23.13 4.68
N TYR A 331 12.41 24.37 5.00
CA TYR A 331 11.06 24.90 4.77
C TYR A 331 10.65 24.78 3.30
N LYS A 332 11.51 25.20 2.38
CA LYS A 332 11.23 25.15 0.93
C LYS A 332 11.03 23.71 0.45
N TYR A 333 11.88 22.80 0.92
CA TYR A 333 11.79 21.37 0.60
C TYR A 333 10.46 20.78 1.06
N CYS A 334 10.13 20.88 2.35
CA CYS A 334 8.89 20.30 2.89
C CYS A 334 7.64 20.88 2.22
N VAL A 335 7.64 22.20 1.92
CA VAL A 335 6.54 22.84 1.21
C VAL A 335 6.42 22.31 -0.22
N SER A 336 7.54 22.12 -0.91
CA SER A 336 7.59 21.59 -2.27
C SER A 336 7.10 20.14 -2.32
N ASP A 337 7.52 19.29 -1.39
CA ASP A 337 7.14 17.87 -1.35
C ASP A 337 5.62 17.71 -1.13
N VAL A 338 5.05 18.45 -0.17
CA VAL A 338 3.60 18.44 0.06
C VAL A 338 2.83 19.02 -1.13
N ASP A 339 3.36 20.05 -1.79
CA ASP A 339 2.70 20.65 -2.95
C ASP A 339 2.70 19.72 -4.18
N ILE A 340 3.79 19.00 -4.41
CA ILE A 340 3.84 17.96 -5.45
C ILE A 340 2.86 16.84 -5.16
N LEU A 341 2.83 16.38 -3.91
CA LEU A 341 1.87 15.38 -3.46
C LEU A 341 0.43 15.86 -3.73
N ARG A 342 0.11 17.09 -3.32
CA ARG A 342 -1.20 17.72 -3.53
C ARG A 342 -1.56 17.79 -5.01
N ARG A 343 -0.69 18.36 -5.86
CA ARG A 343 -0.94 18.47 -7.30
C ARG A 343 -1.13 17.10 -7.96
N GLY A 344 -0.25 16.14 -7.65
CA GLY A 344 -0.29 14.79 -8.21
C GLY A 344 -1.57 14.05 -7.82
N CYS A 345 -1.94 14.10 -6.53
CA CYS A 345 -3.17 13.49 -6.03
C CYS A 345 -4.43 14.13 -6.63
N MET A 346 -4.50 15.46 -6.67
CA MET A 346 -5.66 16.16 -7.22
C MET A 346 -5.80 15.93 -8.74
N GLN A 347 -4.68 15.87 -9.47
CA GLN A 347 -4.70 15.54 -10.90
C GLN A 347 -5.17 14.10 -11.13
N PHE A 348 -4.67 13.14 -10.35
CA PHE A 348 -5.11 11.75 -10.43
C PHE A 348 -6.62 11.63 -10.13
N ARG A 349 -7.09 12.30 -9.07
CA ARG A 349 -8.52 12.36 -8.74
C ARG A 349 -9.35 12.94 -9.88
N LYS A 350 -8.91 14.06 -10.46
CA LYS A 350 -9.60 14.70 -11.59
C LYS A 350 -9.77 13.74 -12.76
N ILE A 351 -8.68 13.10 -13.20
CA ILE A 351 -8.71 12.11 -14.29
C ILE A 351 -9.68 10.97 -13.96
N MET A 352 -9.57 10.38 -12.76
CA MET A 352 -10.44 9.27 -12.35
C MET A 352 -11.92 9.66 -12.33
N MET A 353 -12.24 10.85 -11.82
CA MET A 353 -13.61 11.37 -11.81
C MET A 353 -14.12 11.58 -13.24
N GLU A 354 -13.33 12.20 -14.11
CA GLU A 354 -13.69 12.48 -15.51
C GLU A 354 -13.97 11.19 -16.29
N VAL A 355 -13.06 10.21 -16.24
CA VAL A 355 -13.21 8.95 -17.00
C VAL A 355 -14.33 8.05 -16.47
N THR A 356 -14.75 8.25 -15.22
CA THR A 356 -15.86 7.49 -14.61
C THR A 356 -17.18 8.22 -14.63
N SER A 357 -17.21 9.49 -15.05
CA SER A 357 -18.44 10.29 -15.15
C SER A 357 -19.26 9.95 -16.41
N VAL A 358 -18.62 9.42 -17.45
CA VAL A 358 -19.26 9.07 -18.72
C VAL A 358 -19.15 7.56 -18.94
N SER A 359 -20.26 6.84 -18.80
CA SER A 359 -20.30 5.41 -19.17
C SER A 359 -21.64 5.05 -19.78
N ASN A 360 -21.61 4.35 -20.93
CA ASN A 360 -22.79 3.80 -21.62
C ASN A 360 -23.91 4.83 -21.85
N GLU A 361 -23.56 6.00 -22.40
CA GLU A 361 -24.49 7.10 -22.75
C GLU A 361 -25.29 7.69 -21.57
N LYS A 362 -25.00 7.28 -20.33
CA LYS A 362 -25.57 7.84 -19.11
C LYS A 362 -24.54 8.72 -18.42
N ILE A 363 -24.86 10.00 -18.27
CA ILE A 363 -24.10 10.92 -17.44
C ILE A 363 -24.26 10.48 -15.99
N THR A 364 -23.15 10.12 -15.34
CA THR A 364 -23.16 9.75 -13.93
C THR A 364 -22.15 10.62 -13.17
N GLU A 365 -22.40 10.88 -11.89
CA GLU A 365 -21.37 11.48 -11.02
C GLU A 365 -20.12 10.58 -10.96
N GLY A 366 -18.93 11.13 -11.22
CA GLY A 366 -17.68 10.37 -11.19
C GLY A 366 -17.43 9.66 -9.85
N ILE A 367 -16.66 8.58 -9.90
CA ILE A 367 -16.27 7.80 -8.72
C ILE A 367 -14.99 8.39 -8.15
N ASP A 368 -15.09 8.92 -6.92
CA ASP A 368 -13.93 9.49 -6.23
C ASP A 368 -12.98 8.36 -5.78
N PRO A 369 -11.72 8.33 -6.23
CA PRO A 369 -10.78 7.29 -5.80
C PRO A 369 -10.52 7.32 -4.29
N TYR A 370 -10.66 8.48 -3.64
CA TYR A 370 -10.40 8.65 -2.22
C TYR A 370 -11.60 8.28 -1.31
N ASP A 371 -12.69 7.78 -1.89
CA ASP A 371 -13.71 7.01 -1.14
C ASP A 371 -13.21 5.61 -0.75
N TYR A 372 -12.07 5.18 -1.31
CA TYR A 372 -11.50 3.85 -1.13
C TYR A 372 -10.14 3.92 -0.44
N VAL A 373 -9.59 2.76 -0.06
CA VAL A 373 -8.29 2.66 0.65
C VAL A 373 -7.13 2.45 -0.33
N THR A 374 -7.41 1.84 -1.48
CA THR A 374 -6.42 1.44 -2.48
C THR A 374 -6.97 1.62 -3.89
N ILE A 375 -6.07 1.71 -4.87
CA ILE A 375 -6.44 1.71 -6.30
C ILE A 375 -7.26 0.47 -6.68
N ALA A 376 -6.88 -0.71 -6.19
CA ALA A 376 -7.60 -1.95 -6.48
C ALA A 376 -9.06 -1.89 -5.99
N SER A 377 -9.29 -1.34 -4.80
CA SER A 377 -10.66 -1.13 -4.29
C SER A 377 -11.45 -0.09 -5.09
N ALA A 378 -10.81 0.97 -5.58
CA ALA A 378 -11.45 1.95 -6.45
C ALA A 378 -11.82 1.32 -7.81
N CYS A 379 -10.89 0.61 -8.46
CA CYS A 379 -11.14 -0.12 -9.70
C CYS A 379 -12.27 -1.16 -9.53
N GLN A 380 -12.30 -1.86 -8.40
CA GLN A 380 -13.37 -2.81 -8.11
C GLN A 380 -14.73 -2.13 -7.99
N ALA A 381 -14.79 -0.94 -7.39
CA ALA A 381 -16.02 -0.18 -7.30
C ALA A 381 -16.48 0.36 -8.65
N ILE A 382 -15.55 0.84 -9.48
CA ILE A 382 -15.81 1.23 -10.86
C ILE A 382 -16.43 0.08 -11.63
N TYR A 383 -15.80 -1.11 -11.57
CA TYR A 383 -16.33 -2.32 -12.19
C TYR A 383 -17.75 -2.62 -11.71
N ARG A 384 -17.99 -2.64 -10.38
CA ARG A 384 -19.30 -2.97 -9.80
C ARG A 384 -20.40 -1.94 -10.06
N GLN A 385 -20.06 -0.67 -10.30
CA GLN A 385 -21.05 0.39 -10.51
C GLN A 385 -21.38 0.59 -11.99
N LEU A 386 -20.35 0.53 -12.84
CA LEU A 386 -20.47 0.92 -14.25
C LEU A 386 -20.53 -0.27 -15.21
N PHE A 387 -19.90 -1.39 -14.87
CA PHE A 387 -19.67 -2.50 -15.82
C PHE A 387 -20.33 -3.82 -15.42
N LEU A 388 -20.59 -4.05 -14.13
CA LEU A 388 -21.24 -5.27 -13.66
C LEU A 388 -22.74 -5.21 -13.97
N GLU A 389 -23.17 -6.09 -14.87
CA GLU A 389 -24.57 -6.34 -15.19
C GLU A 389 -25.13 -7.44 -14.28
N GLU A 390 -26.41 -7.33 -13.89
CA GLU A 390 -27.09 -8.32 -13.08
C GLU A 390 -28.29 -8.87 -13.87
N GLU A 391 -28.17 -10.12 -14.32
CA GLU A 391 -29.31 -10.95 -14.73
C GLU A 391 -29.54 -11.99 -13.63
N TYR A 392 -30.78 -12.22 -13.23
CA TYR A 392 -31.12 -13.16 -12.16
C TYR A 392 -32.06 -14.26 -12.66
N GLU A 393 -31.62 -15.52 -12.54
CA GLU A 393 -32.47 -16.69 -12.47
C GLU A 393 -32.33 -17.30 -11.07
N THR A 394 -33.42 -17.39 -10.33
CA THR A 394 -33.45 -17.98 -8.99
C THR A 394 -33.62 -19.49 -9.08
N VAL A 395 -32.55 -20.25 -8.87
CA VAL A 395 -32.65 -21.69 -8.61
C VAL A 395 -32.51 -21.93 -7.11
N VAL A 396 -33.61 -22.37 -6.49
CA VAL A 396 -33.68 -22.73 -5.08
C VAL A 396 -33.14 -24.16 -4.93
N PHE A 397 -31.92 -24.30 -4.39
CA PHE A 397 -31.38 -25.61 -4.04
C PHE A 397 -31.59 -25.88 -2.54
N SER A 398 -32.36 -26.92 -2.21
CA SER A 398 -32.34 -27.56 -0.90
C SER A 398 -31.07 -28.42 -0.80
N MET A 399 -30.14 -28.06 0.09
CA MET A 399 -28.95 -28.87 0.37
C MET A 399 -29.13 -29.65 1.68
N ASP A 400 -29.11 -30.98 1.57
CA ASP A 400 -28.77 -31.87 2.68
C ASP A 400 -27.25 -31.80 2.93
N VAL A 401 -26.87 -31.59 4.19
CA VAL A 401 -25.49 -31.37 4.63
C VAL A 401 -24.93 -32.69 5.18
N LEU A 402 -23.79 -33.14 4.66
CA LEU A 402 -22.92 -34.09 5.36
C LEU A 402 -21.59 -33.41 5.73
N PRO A 403 -21.13 -33.51 6.99
CA PRO A 403 -19.91 -32.84 7.45
C PRO A 403 -18.65 -33.64 7.11
N ALA A 404 -17.67 -33.00 6.48
CA ALA A 404 -16.34 -33.56 6.30
C ALA A 404 -15.44 -33.20 7.50
N THR A 405 -15.18 -34.18 8.36
CA THR A 405 -14.08 -34.14 9.34
C THR A 405 -12.75 -34.43 8.64
N HIS A 406 -11.77 -33.53 8.77
CA HIS A 406 -10.39 -33.81 8.37
C HIS A 406 -9.46 -33.65 9.58
N THR A 407 -8.88 -34.77 10.01
CA THR A 407 -7.70 -34.84 10.87
C THR A 407 -6.44 -34.44 10.09
N ILE A 408 -5.58 -33.65 10.74
CA ILE A 408 -4.29 -33.23 10.21
C ILE A 408 -3.24 -34.23 10.70
N GLU A 409 -2.71 -35.07 9.81
CA GLU A 409 -1.47 -35.80 10.07
C GLU A 409 -0.27 -34.92 9.71
N GLN A 410 0.55 -34.61 10.71
CA GLN A 410 1.88 -34.02 10.51
C GLN A 410 2.81 -35.07 9.89
N ARG A 411 3.32 -34.82 8.68
CA ARG A 411 4.42 -35.61 8.11
C ARG A 411 5.74 -34.90 8.33
N GLN A 412 6.67 -35.63 8.95
CA GLN A 412 8.06 -35.26 9.17
C GLN A 412 8.80 -35.03 7.84
N HIS A 413 9.64 -34.00 7.82
CA HIS A 413 10.48 -33.62 6.68
C HIS A 413 11.82 -34.36 6.71
N ILE A 414 12.23 -34.93 5.56
CA ILE A 414 13.60 -35.34 5.29
C ILE A 414 14.05 -34.66 3.98
N SER A 415 15.23 -34.02 4.02
CA SER A 415 15.90 -33.42 2.85
C SER A 415 16.33 -34.51 1.86
N MET A 416 15.96 -34.38 0.59
CA MET A 416 16.01 -35.50 -0.37
C MET A 416 16.67 -35.21 -1.72
N THR A 417 17.49 -34.15 -1.85
CA THR A 417 18.35 -33.99 -3.04
C THR A 417 19.78 -34.34 -2.67
N LYS A 418 20.22 -35.58 -2.94
CA LYS A 418 21.60 -36.04 -2.77
C LYS A 418 22.58 -35.46 -3.81
N HIS A 419 22.30 -34.28 -4.39
CA HIS A 419 23.17 -33.62 -5.36
C HIS A 419 23.81 -32.38 -4.77
N SER A 420 25.09 -32.22 -5.05
CA SER A 420 25.86 -31.01 -4.76
C SER A 420 25.48 -29.88 -5.73
N MET A 421 25.76 -28.63 -5.34
CA MET A 421 25.55 -27.45 -6.19
C MET A 421 26.33 -27.52 -7.51
N ASN A 422 27.48 -28.20 -7.52
CA ASN A 422 28.30 -28.36 -8.71
C ASN A 422 27.64 -29.30 -9.74
N GLU A 423 26.93 -30.33 -9.29
CA GLU A 423 26.17 -31.22 -10.17
C GLU A 423 24.96 -30.50 -10.79
N LEU A 424 24.26 -29.68 -10.00
CA LEU A 424 23.16 -28.85 -10.52
C LEU A 424 23.65 -27.87 -11.59
N TYR A 425 24.79 -27.22 -11.35
CA TYR A 425 25.42 -26.31 -12.32
C TYR A 425 25.81 -27.04 -13.62
N TYR A 426 26.40 -28.23 -13.50
CA TYR A 426 26.78 -29.04 -14.66
C TYR A 426 25.56 -29.44 -15.51
N LEU A 427 24.45 -29.80 -14.87
CA LEU A 427 23.21 -30.16 -15.55
C LEU A 427 22.57 -28.96 -16.28
N THR A 428 22.57 -27.78 -15.66
CA THR A 428 22.14 -26.54 -16.32
C THR A 428 22.98 -26.24 -17.57
N ARG A 429 24.30 -26.40 -17.50
CA ARG A 429 25.22 -26.22 -18.64
C ARG A 429 25.07 -27.26 -19.74
N LYS A 430 24.61 -28.47 -19.42
CA LYS A 430 24.28 -29.50 -20.42
C LYS A 430 22.99 -29.11 -21.18
N LYS A 431 22.00 -28.55 -20.48
CA LYS A 431 20.73 -28.10 -21.07
C LYS A 431 20.88 -26.88 -21.98
N GLU A 432 21.71 -25.92 -21.57
CA GLU A 432 22.10 -24.77 -22.40
C GLU A 432 22.67 -25.21 -23.77
N ARG A 433 23.57 -26.20 -23.78
CA ARG A 433 24.17 -26.71 -25.02
C ARG A 433 23.16 -27.40 -25.94
N GLU A 434 22.19 -28.10 -25.36
CA GLU A 434 21.12 -28.76 -26.11
C GLU A 434 20.20 -27.73 -26.78
N LEU A 435 19.86 -26.66 -26.08
CA LEU A 435 19.07 -25.54 -26.58
C LEU A 435 19.70 -24.86 -27.79
N ILE A 436 21.00 -24.54 -27.68
CA ILE A 436 21.77 -23.93 -28.76
C ILE A 436 21.83 -24.86 -29.98
N ARG A 437 21.98 -26.18 -29.76
CA ARG A 437 22.00 -27.18 -30.83
C ARG A 437 20.67 -27.27 -31.59
N LEU A 438 19.54 -27.03 -30.91
CA LEU A 438 18.21 -27.02 -31.52
C LEU A 438 17.88 -25.70 -32.24
N GLY A 439 18.85 -24.78 -32.36
CA GLY A 439 18.68 -23.50 -33.06
C GLY A 439 18.05 -22.40 -32.21
N TYR A 440 17.80 -22.64 -30.91
CA TYR A 440 17.31 -21.61 -30.01
C TYR A 440 18.45 -20.69 -29.59
N LYS A 441 18.20 -19.37 -29.65
CA LYS A 441 19.07 -18.38 -29.04
C LYS A 441 18.86 -18.42 -27.51
N TYR A 442 19.71 -19.15 -26.81
CA TYR A 442 19.68 -19.20 -25.36
C TYR A 442 20.23 -17.90 -24.77
N VAL A 443 19.43 -17.22 -23.95
CA VAL A 443 19.81 -16.00 -23.24
C VAL A 443 19.58 -16.25 -21.76
N CYS A 444 20.67 -16.44 -21.01
CA CYS A 444 20.63 -16.51 -19.55
C CYS A 444 20.87 -15.11 -19.00
N ILE A 445 19.84 -14.50 -18.45
CA ILE A 445 19.89 -13.18 -17.84
C ILE A 445 19.43 -13.29 -16.41
N TRP A 446 20.10 -12.55 -15.53
CA TRP A 446 19.62 -12.38 -14.16
C TRP A 446 18.32 -11.59 -14.17
N GLU A 447 17.45 -11.83 -13.20
CA GLU A 447 16.15 -11.13 -13.11
C GLU A 447 16.30 -9.60 -13.11
N HIS A 448 17.35 -9.06 -12.47
CA HIS A 448 17.64 -7.63 -12.49
C HIS A 448 18.05 -7.13 -13.90
N GLU A 449 18.80 -7.93 -14.65
CA GLU A 449 19.23 -7.63 -16.02
C GLU A 449 18.05 -7.75 -16.99
N PHE A 450 17.11 -8.68 -16.75
CA PHE A 450 15.85 -8.77 -17.48
C PHE A 450 14.97 -7.54 -17.25
N HIS A 451 14.85 -7.08 -16.00
CA HIS A 451 14.12 -5.85 -15.70
C HIS A 451 14.79 -4.62 -16.35
N HIS A 452 16.12 -4.56 -16.35
CA HIS A 452 16.86 -3.51 -17.05
C HIS A 452 16.61 -3.53 -18.57
N GLN A 453 16.63 -4.71 -19.19
CA GLN A 453 16.31 -4.86 -20.63
C GLN A 453 14.85 -4.50 -20.94
N LEU A 454 13.90 -4.85 -20.05
CA LEU A 454 12.50 -4.43 -20.17
C LEU A 454 12.32 -2.92 -20.06
N ASP A 455 13.15 -2.24 -19.28
CA ASP A 455 13.13 -0.77 -19.18
C ASP A 455 13.71 -0.10 -20.44
N LEU A 456 14.55 -0.82 -21.21
CA LEU A 456 15.17 -0.33 -22.45
C LEU A 456 14.39 -0.72 -23.73
N ASP A 457 13.54 -1.75 -23.68
CA ASP A 457 12.75 -2.26 -24.82
C ASP A 457 11.26 -1.91 -24.65
N ASP A 458 10.90 -0.70 -25.11
CA ASP A 458 9.53 -0.18 -25.08
C ASP A 458 8.49 -1.14 -25.72
N PRO A 459 8.72 -1.73 -26.92
CA PRO A 459 7.81 -2.73 -27.50
C PRO A 459 7.58 -3.96 -26.61
N MET A 460 8.62 -4.51 -26.02
CA MET A 460 8.52 -5.67 -25.13
C MET A 460 7.77 -5.31 -23.85
N ARG A 461 8.08 -4.14 -23.27
CA ARG A 461 7.39 -3.60 -22.09
C ARG A 461 5.90 -3.38 -22.35
N LEU A 462 5.56 -2.81 -23.50
CA LEU A 462 4.17 -2.57 -23.90
C LEU A 462 3.39 -3.88 -24.02
N ARG A 463 3.98 -4.92 -24.63
CA ARG A 463 3.36 -6.25 -24.77
C ARG A 463 3.08 -6.92 -23.43
N ILE A 464 4.00 -6.84 -22.47
CA ILE A 464 3.80 -7.41 -21.13
C ILE A 464 2.75 -6.61 -20.34
N ASN A 465 2.80 -5.27 -20.40
CA ASN A 465 1.89 -4.40 -19.65
C ASN A 465 0.42 -4.56 -20.07
N VAL A 466 0.14 -4.94 -21.32
CA VAL A 466 -1.22 -5.17 -21.82
C VAL A 466 -1.69 -6.63 -21.71
N LEU A 467 -0.84 -7.54 -21.20
CA LEU A 467 -1.17 -8.97 -21.12
C LEU A 467 -2.41 -9.23 -20.27
N TYR A 468 -2.42 -8.78 -19.00
CA TYR A 468 -3.56 -8.97 -18.11
C TYR A 468 -4.84 -8.28 -18.62
N PRO A 469 -4.82 -7.01 -19.08
CA PRO A 469 -5.99 -6.40 -19.71
C PRO A 469 -6.52 -7.18 -20.92
N SER A 470 -5.63 -7.69 -21.78
CA SER A 470 -6.01 -8.50 -22.95
C SER A 470 -6.69 -9.81 -22.52
N VAL A 471 -6.11 -10.52 -21.54
CA VAL A 471 -6.68 -11.75 -20.97
C VAL A 471 -8.01 -11.47 -20.27
N ASN A 472 -8.17 -10.34 -19.58
CA ASN A 472 -9.44 -9.93 -18.97
C ASN A 472 -10.52 -9.59 -20.01
N LYS A 473 -10.14 -9.05 -21.17
CA LYS A 473 -11.08 -8.66 -22.23
C LYS A 473 -11.53 -9.83 -23.09
N TYR A 474 -10.60 -10.71 -23.48
CA TYR A 474 -10.84 -11.78 -24.45
C TYR A 474 -10.89 -13.17 -23.82
N GLY A 475 -10.38 -13.33 -22.59
CA GLY A 475 -10.47 -14.58 -21.86
C GLY A 475 -11.91 -14.90 -21.46
N LYS A 476 -12.27 -16.19 -21.46
CA LYS A 476 -13.50 -16.64 -20.81
C LYS A 476 -13.30 -16.62 -19.30
N TYR A 477 -14.37 -16.43 -18.53
CA TYR A 477 -14.30 -16.50 -17.07
C TYR A 477 -15.51 -17.27 -16.55
N PRO A 478 -15.36 -18.07 -15.49
CA PRO A 478 -16.51 -18.71 -14.86
C PRO A 478 -17.41 -17.63 -14.24
N VAL A 479 -18.69 -17.69 -14.58
CA VAL A 479 -19.77 -16.87 -14.02
C VAL A 479 -20.77 -17.77 -13.31
N GLY A 480 -21.47 -17.24 -12.31
CA GLY A 480 -22.45 -18.03 -11.55
C GLY A 480 -21.86 -18.94 -10.47
N HIS A 481 -22.69 -19.83 -9.91
CA HIS A 481 -22.34 -20.66 -8.74
C HIS A 481 -21.65 -21.89 -9.29
N PRO A 482 -20.50 -22.27 -8.76
CA PRO A 482 -19.86 -23.49 -9.20
C PRO A 482 -20.74 -24.68 -8.81
N VAL A 483 -20.99 -25.57 -9.77
CA VAL A 483 -21.48 -26.91 -9.47
C VAL A 483 -20.30 -27.71 -8.93
N ILE A 484 -20.44 -28.24 -7.71
CA ILE A 484 -19.38 -29.03 -7.08
C ILE A 484 -19.62 -30.50 -7.41
N ILE A 485 -18.73 -31.06 -8.22
CA ILE A 485 -18.75 -32.47 -8.61
C ILE A 485 -17.70 -33.21 -7.78
N THR A 486 -18.11 -34.27 -7.07
CA THR A 486 -17.24 -35.05 -6.18
C THR A 486 -17.08 -36.52 -6.57
N SER A 487 -17.93 -37.04 -7.45
CA SER A 487 -17.92 -38.40 -7.98
C SER A 487 -18.37 -38.42 -9.45
N ASP A 488 -18.26 -39.56 -10.11
CA ASP A 488 -18.79 -39.80 -11.46
C ASP A 488 -18.26 -38.81 -12.51
N PHE A 489 -16.95 -38.57 -12.46
CA PHE A 489 -16.28 -37.65 -13.36
C PHE A 489 -16.28 -38.17 -14.80
N GLU A 490 -16.70 -37.32 -15.73
CA GLU A 490 -16.51 -37.46 -17.17
C GLU A 490 -15.08 -37.08 -17.58
N ASP A 491 -14.81 -37.10 -18.89
CA ASP A 491 -13.59 -36.52 -19.43
C ASP A 491 -13.41 -35.08 -18.97
N ILE A 492 -12.19 -34.76 -18.51
CA ILE A 492 -11.92 -33.46 -17.90
C ILE A 492 -12.08 -32.27 -18.86
N SER A 493 -12.06 -32.50 -20.17
CA SER A 493 -12.30 -31.49 -21.21
C SER A 493 -13.76 -31.03 -21.28
N ASN A 494 -14.70 -31.79 -20.70
CA ASN A 494 -16.11 -31.42 -20.60
C ASN A 494 -16.38 -30.40 -19.49
N TYR A 495 -15.42 -30.17 -18.60
CA TYR A 495 -15.57 -29.22 -17.49
C TYR A 495 -14.97 -27.86 -17.78
N PHE A 496 -15.64 -26.80 -17.30
CA PHE A 496 -15.12 -25.44 -17.30
C PHE A 496 -15.09 -24.93 -15.86
N GLY A 497 -13.89 -24.74 -15.29
CA GLY A 497 -13.77 -24.31 -13.91
C GLY A 497 -12.44 -24.67 -13.27
N VAL A 498 -12.47 -25.08 -12.00
CA VAL A 498 -11.29 -25.41 -11.21
C VAL A 498 -11.37 -26.87 -10.77
N ALA A 499 -10.32 -27.64 -11.06
CA ALA A 499 -10.24 -29.05 -10.68
C ALA A 499 -9.13 -29.29 -9.67
N LYS A 500 -9.43 -30.11 -8.66
CA LYS A 500 -8.45 -30.62 -7.69
C LYS A 500 -7.97 -31.99 -8.17
N VAL A 501 -6.75 -32.04 -8.70
CA VAL A 501 -6.23 -33.21 -9.41
C VAL A 501 -4.91 -33.69 -8.80
N LYS A 502 -4.60 -34.97 -9.04
CA LYS A 502 -3.24 -35.51 -8.89
C LYS A 502 -2.67 -35.65 -10.29
N VAL A 503 -1.63 -34.88 -10.61
CA VAL A 503 -1.03 -34.90 -11.95
C VAL A 503 0.34 -35.57 -11.89
N LEU A 504 0.63 -36.39 -12.89
CA LEU A 504 1.97 -36.84 -13.20
C LEU A 504 2.57 -35.83 -14.19
N PRO A 505 3.66 -35.13 -13.85
CA PRO A 505 4.24 -34.14 -14.74
C PRO A 505 4.73 -34.80 -16.05
N ASN A 506 4.34 -34.24 -17.19
CA ASN A 506 4.81 -34.72 -18.50
C ASN A 506 6.33 -34.51 -18.59
N ARG A 507 7.04 -35.60 -18.87
CA ARG A 507 8.50 -35.65 -18.93
C ARG A 507 9.06 -35.09 -20.24
N HIS A 508 8.21 -34.84 -21.23
CA HIS A 508 8.58 -34.40 -22.56
C HIS A 508 8.36 -32.90 -22.81
N LEU A 509 7.78 -32.16 -21.86
CA LEU A 509 7.62 -30.72 -22.00
C LEU A 509 8.97 -30.02 -21.89
N PHE A 510 9.27 -29.15 -22.85
CA PHE A 510 10.52 -28.40 -22.89
C PHE A 510 10.60 -27.37 -21.74
N HIS A 511 9.48 -26.72 -21.42
CA HIS A 511 9.32 -25.84 -20.28
C HIS A 511 8.35 -26.45 -19.26
N PRO A 512 8.77 -26.62 -18.00
CA PRO A 512 7.86 -27.14 -16.99
C PRO A 512 6.85 -26.10 -16.57
N VAL A 513 5.58 -26.40 -16.85
CA VAL A 513 4.43 -25.52 -16.58
C VAL A 513 3.77 -25.77 -15.23
N LEU A 514 4.13 -26.87 -14.54
CA LEU A 514 3.53 -27.25 -13.26
C LEU A 514 4.40 -26.82 -12.06
N PRO A 515 3.98 -25.79 -11.32
CA PRO A 515 4.68 -25.38 -10.11
C PRO A 515 4.47 -26.37 -8.95
N TYR A 516 5.47 -26.51 -8.09
CA TYR A 516 5.38 -27.17 -6.78
C TYR A 516 6.12 -26.35 -5.72
N VAL A 517 5.73 -26.48 -4.46
CA VAL A 517 6.40 -25.79 -3.35
C VAL A 517 7.34 -26.75 -2.63
N SER A 518 8.60 -26.37 -2.46
CA SER A 518 9.61 -27.12 -1.71
C SER A 518 10.51 -26.17 -0.92
N ASN A 519 10.64 -26.43 0.38
CA ASN A 519 11.35 -25.56 1.34
C ASN A 519 10.86 -24.10 1.33
N GLY A 520 9.53 -23.91 1.27
CA GLY A 520 8.91 -22.59 1.22
C GLY A 520 9.13 -21.81 -0.09
N LYS A 521 9.76 -22.41 -1.10
CA LYS A 521 9.99 -21.80 -2.42
C LYS A 521 9.17 -22.48 -3.50
N LEU A 522 8.58 -21.68 -4.38
CA LEU A 522 7.93 -22.14 -5.60
C LEU A 522 9.02 -22.62 -6.58
N LYS A 523 8.87 -23.82 -7.12
CA LYS A 523 9.79 -24.45 -8.06
C LYS A 523 9.00 -25.08 -9.21
N PHE A 524 9.66 -25.31 -10.34
CA PHE A 524 9.10 -26.04 -11.48
C PHE A 524 9.93 -27.30 -11.74
N HIS A 525 9.31 -28.37 -12.21
CA HIS A 525 9.98 -29.66 -12.44
C HIS A 525 10.99 -29.55 -13.60
N SER A 526 12.31 -29.47 -13.36
CA SER A 526 13.26 -29.45 -14.48
C SER A 526 13.23 -30.78 -15.25
N VAL A 527 13.30 -30.68 -16.59
CA VAL A 527 13.31 -31.83 -17.51
C VAL A 527 14.54 -32.69 -17.23
N ASN A 528 14.30 -33.98 -16.99
CA ASN A 528 15.27 -35.07 -16.76
C ASN A 528 15.78 -35.28 -15.33
N ASN A 529 14.88 -35.46 -14.36
CA ASN A 529 15.16 -36.32 -13.20
C ASN A 529 13.96 -37.21 -12.86
N VAL A 530 14.20 -38.51 -12.78
CA VAL A 530 13.22 -39.55 -12.48
C VAL A 530 12.80 -39.44 -11.02
N GLN A 531 11.62 -38.87 -10.78
CA GLN A 531 10.78 -39.17 -9.64
C GLN A 531 9.32 -39.14 -10.09
N ILE A 532 8.56 -40.21 -9.82
CA ILE A 532 7.10 -40.22 -9.98
C ILE A 532 6.52 -39.44 -8.78
N THR A 533 6.64 -38.12 -8.80
CA THR A 533 6.01 -37.25 -7.79
C THR A 533 4.58 -36.94 -8.23
N LYS A 534 3.60 -37.59 -7.59
CA LYS A 534 2.19 -37.19 -7.70
C LYS A 534 2.03 -35.84 -7.00
N THR A 535 1.90 -34.77 -7.77
CA THR A 535 1.66 -33.44 -7.21
C THR A 535 0.15 -33.21 -7.15
N LYS A 536 -0.34 -32.86 -5.95
CA LYS A 536 -1.73 -32.47 -5.74
C LYS A 536 -1.84 -30.99 -6.08
N MET A 537 -2.62 -30.66 -7.10
CA MET A 537 -2.73 -29.30 -7.59
C MET A 537 -4.19 -28.93 -7.79
N THR A 538 -4.46 -27.63 -7.64
CA THR A 538 -5.70 -27.00 -8.06
C THR A 538 -5.38 -26.31 -9.39
N VAL A 539 -5.95 -26.80 -10.49
CA VAL A 539 -5.65 -26.28 -11.84
C VAL A 539 -6.90 -25.64 -12.47
N PRO A 540 -6.77 -24.49 -13.14
CA PRO A 540 -7.83 -23.96 -13.99
C PRO A 540 -8.01 -24.89 -15.20
N VAL A 541 -9.23 -25.40 -15.40
CA VAL A 541 -9.58 -26.30 -16.51
C VAL A 541 -9.72 -25.51 -17.82
N GLN A 542 -9.84 -24.18 -17.76
CA GLN A 542 -9.90 -23.35 -18.97
C GLN A 542 -8.56 -23.24 -19.72
N MET A 543 -7.42 -23.30 -19.04
CA MET A 543 -6.09 -23.27 -19.69
C MET A 543 -5.76 -24.57 -20.44
N LYS A 544 -6.64 -25.58 -20.38
CA LYS A 544 -6.31 -26.94 -20.81
C LYS A 544 -6.43 -27.22 -22.30
N LYS A 545 -7.06 -26.38 -23.13
CA LYS A 545 -7.09 -26.70 -24.58
C LYS A 545 -5.70 -26.70 -25.21
N GLU A 546 -4.82 -25.81 -24.77
CA GLU A 546 -3.42 -25.75 -25.24
C GLU A 546 -2.51 -26.71 -24.44
N LEU A 547 -2.76 -26.85 -23.13
CA LEU A 547 -1.93 -27.71 -22.28
C LEU A 547 -2.21 -29.22 -22.48
N LEU A 548 -3.46 -29.64 -22.73
CA LEU A 548 -3.80 -31.06 -22.88
C LEU A 548 -3.30 -31.64 -24.21
N SER A 549 -3.25 -30.84 -25.28
CA SER A 549 -2.63 -31.25 -26.54
C SER A 549 -1.13 -31.47 -26.39
N GLU A 550 -0.45 -30.67 -25.56
CA GLU A 550 0.98 -30.82 -25.27
C GLU A 550 1.28 -31.89 -24.20
N LEU A 551 0.30 -32.25 -23.36
CA LEU A 551 0.45 -33.23 -22.28
C LEU A 551 0.15 -34.68 -22.70
N GLY A 552 -0.30 -34.94 -23.93
CA GLY A 552 -0.47 -36.30 -24.45
C GLY A 552 -1.50 -37.16 -23.71
N VAL A 553 -2.54 -36.54 -23.12
CA VAL A 553 -3.52 -37.24 -22.26
C VAL A 553 -4.69 -37.83 -23.07
N LEU A 554 -4.67 -37.78 -24.40
CA LEU A 554 -5.61 -38.53 -25.24
C LEU A 554 -4.92 -39.74 -25.88
N GLN A 555 -4.68 -40.78 -25.08
CA GLN A 555 -4.61 -42.17 -25.56
C GLN A 555 -4.98 -43.14 -24.42
N SER A 556 -6.28 -43.41 -24.30
CA SER A 556 -6.91 -44.74 -24.41
C SER A 556 -8.36 -44.62 -23.95
#